data_AF-A0AA86UFE8-F1
#
_entry.id   AF-A0AA86UFE8-F1
#
_cell.length_a   1.000
_cell.length_b   1.000
_cell.length_c   1.000
_cell.angle_alpha   90.00
_cell.angle_beta   90.00
_cell.angle_gamma   90.00
#
_symmetry.space_group_name_H-M   'P 1'
#
loop_
_entity.id
_entity.type
_entity.pdbx_description
1 polymer ?
#
loop_
_entity_poly.entity_id
_entity_poly.type
_entity_poly.pdbx_seq_one_letter_code
_entity_poly.pdbx_strand_id
1 'polypeptide(L)'
;MSKRYVDEDSDEKPQRSKPQQNQNVDSAVQQAVSQITQSFGQIDKSMKLIEQQFMSMKKQSSGDQVLKTKAQIESTLNTLRQTQLPQANQQIQQLQKKISALQAPPKTKQELTQNQQKFMSMYQQKQQQVTNLNNQFQKISQKIDDQMTSNPEDAAKNFKMQCIEEEIDAELDDIIKINRDVNDMNQMMKIMATEVQKCGETINIIEEKVDEADKHVTKGTKNLVETRKIQKSKNKWLWIGLALTAVVAVILILVFTV
;
A
#
# COMPACT_ATOMS: atom_id res chain seq x y z
N MET A 1 -63.11 -35.94 -10.58
CA MET A 1 -62.65 -35.85 -9.18
C MET A 1 -61.49 -36.83 -9.02
N SER A 2 -60.24 -36.40 -9.24
CA SER A 2 -59.05 -37.08 -8.70
C SER A 2 -57.82 -36.21 -8.90
N LYS A 3 -57.09 -36.04 -7.79
CA LYS A 3 -55.92 -35.19 -7.56
C LYS A 3 -54.87 -35.32 -8.68
N ARG A 4 -54.37 -34.18 -9.18
CA ARG A 4 -53.00 -34.12 -9.71
C ARG A 4 -52.13 -33.36 -8.73
N TYR A 5 -51.03 -34.02 -8.42
CA TYR A 5 -49.98 -33.66 -7.49
C TYR A 5 -49.53 -32.21 -7.67
N VAL A 6 -49.60 -31.47 -6.57
CA VAL A 6 -48.74 -30.32 -6.32
C VAL A 6 -47.45 -30.95 -5.81
N ASP A 7 -46.46 -31.08 -6.69
CA ASP A 7 -45.08 -31.29 -6.25
C ASP A 7 -44.61 -29.96 -5.68
N GLU A 8 -44.85 -29.81 -4.38
CA GLU A 8 -44.27 -28.80 -3.52
C GLU A 8 -42.82 -29.24 -3.27
N ASP A 9 -41.96 -29.06 -4.28
CA ASP A 9 -40.51 -29.15 -4.10
C ASP A 9 -40.11 -27.97 -3.22
N SER A 10 -40.09 -28.28 -1.92
CA SER A 10 -39.51 -27.53 -0.83
C SER A 10 -38.26 -26.76 -1.28
N ASP A 11 -38.38 -25.44 -1.26
CA ASP A 11 -37.27 -24.49 -1.19
C ASP A 11 -36.42 -24.81 0.05
N GLU A 12 -35.57 -25.82 -0.03
CA GLU A 12 -34.38 -25.91 0.82
C GLU A 12 -33.47 -24.77 0.39
N LYS A 13 -33.67 -23.61 1.03
CA LYS A 13 -32.72 -22.51 1.01
C LYS A 13 -31.33 -23.11 1.26
N PRO A 14 -30.38 -22.99 0.33
CA PRO A 14 -29.03 -23.46 0.60
C PRO A 14 -28.52 -22.73 1.83
N GLN A 15 -28.26 -23.49 2.89
CA GLN A 15 -27.59 -23.00 4.09
C GLN A 15 -26.36 -22.22 3.65
N ARG A 16 -26.28 -20.96 4.09
CA ARG A 16 -25.10 -20.09 3.97
C ARG A 16 -23.93 -20.80 4.66
N SER A 17 -23.19 -21.61 3.93
CA SER A 17 -21.82 -21.96 4.28
C SER A 17 -20.99 -20.69 4.10
N LYS A 18 -20.68 -20.02 5.21
CA LYS A 18 -19.71 -18.92 5.25
C LYS A 18 -18.41 -19.40 4.60
N PRO A 19 -17.90 -18.77 3.54
CA PRO A 19 -16.55 -19.04 3.10
C PRO A 19 -15.59 -18.42 4.13
N GLN A 20 -15.01 -19.26 4.97
CA GLN A 20 -13.73 -18.97 5.59
C GLN A 20 -12.67 -19.12 4.51
N GLN A 21 -12.04 -18.01 4.09
CA GLN A 21 -10.68 -17.89 3.52
C GLN A 21 -10.64 -16.74 2.49
N ASN A 22 -10.27 -15.54 2.95
CA ASN A 22 -9.25 -14.69 2.32
C ASN A 22 -9.17 -13.36 3.08
N GLN A 23 -8.29 -13.29 4.09
CA GLN A 23 -7.93 -12.04 4.78
C GLN A 23 -6.44 -11.71 4.63
N ASN A 24 -5.68 -12.52 3.87
CA ASN A 24 -4.20 -12.47 3.87
C ASN A 24 -3.59 -11.58 2.79
N VAL A 25 -4.36 -11.16 1.79
CA VAL A 25 -3.83 -10.39 0.65
C VAL A 25 -3.74 -8.90 0.98
N ASP A 26 -4.64 -8.40 1.83
CA ASP A 26 -4.68 -7.01 2.30
C ASP A 26 -3.65 -6.74 3.41
N SER A 27 -3.50 -7.68 4.35
CA SER A 27 -2.55 -7.54 5.48
C SER A 27 -1.09 -7.43 5.03
N ALA A 28 -0.69 -8.11 3.94
CA ALA A 28 0.69 -8.09 3.46
C ALA A 28 1.12 -6.75 2.85
N VAL A 29 0.18 -6.04 2.20
CA VAL A 29 0.39 -4.69 1.63
C VAL A 29 0.34 -3.65 2.75
N GLN A 30 -0.62 -3.77 3.68
CA GLN A 30 -0.71 -2.92 4.86
C GLN A 30 0.55 -3.01 5.74
N GLN A 31 1.06 -4.23 5.99
CA GLN A 31 2.31 -4.44 6.71
C GLN A 31 3.50 -3.78 6.02
N ALA A 32 3.59 -3.88 4.68
CA ALA A 32 4.66 -3.23 3.93
C ALA A 32 4.59 -1.71 4.04
N VAL A 33 3.40 -1.13 3.95
CA VAL A 33 3.18 0.32 4.14
C VAL A 33 3.50 0.77 5.56
N SER A 34 3.13 -0.01 6.57
CA SER A 34 3.49 0.26 7.97
C SER A 34 5.00 0.26 8.18
N GLN A 35 5.71 -0.71 7.58
CA GLN A 35 7.18 -0.79 7.66
C GLN A 35 7.84 0.42 6.99
N ILE A 36 7.38 0.83 5.81
CA ILE A 36 7.88 2.01 5.11
C ILE A 36 7.65 3.26 5.95
N THR A 37 6.44 3.42 6.51
CA THR A 37 6.08 4.55 7.38
C THR A 37 6.97 4.60 8.63
N GLN A 38 7.25 3.44 9.24
CA GLN A 38 8.16 3.33 10.37
C GLN A 38 9.59 3.74 10.01
N SER A 39 10.10 3.28 8.87
CA SER A 39 11.44 3.63 8.39
C SER A 39 11.59 5.12 8.12
N PHE A 40 10.60 5.75 7.47
CA PHE A 40 10.58 7.20 7.32
C PHE A 40 10.50 7.94 8.67
N GLY A 41 9.69 7.44 9.62
CA GLY A 41 9.65 7.98 10.97
C GLY A 41 10.99 7.86 11.72
N GLN A 42 11.78 6.82 11.45
CA GLN A 42 13.14 6.69 11.98
C GLN A 42 14.10 7.69 11.33
N ILE A 43 14.02 7.86 10.01
CA ILE A 43 14.80 8.88 9.28
C ILE A 43 14.52 10.27 9.86
N ASP A 44 13.25 10.62 10.06
CA ASP A 44 12.86 11.91 10.64
C ASP A 44 13.40 12.12 12.05
N LYS A 45 13.38 11.08 12.89
CA LYS A 45 13.96 11.14 14.24
C LYS A 45 15.47 11.37 14.18
N SER A 46 16.18 10.69 13.29
CA SER A 46 17.63 10.88 13.11
C SER A 46 17.95 12.29 12.61
N MET A 47 17.19 12.82 11.65
CA MET A 47 17.38 14.20 11.15
C MET A 47 17.13 15.25 12.25
N LYS A 48 16.08 15.08 13.06
CA LYS A 48 15.83 15.93 14.24
C LYS A 48 16.91 15.81 15.31
N LEU A 49 17.44 14.61 15.53
CA LEU A 49 18.54 14.40 16.47
C LEU A 49 19.79 15.16 16.01
N ILE A 50 20.10 15.13 14.72
CA ILE A 50 21.21 15.90 14.13
C ILE A 50 20.98 17.40 14.34
N GLU A 51 19.77 17.91 14.11
CA GLU A 51 19.41 19.31 14.39
C GLU A 51 19.66 19.69 15.86
N GLN A 52 19.19 18.85 16.79
CA GLN A 52 19.39 19.07 18.23
C GLN A 52 20.87 19.04 18.61
N GLN A 53 21.65 18.14 18.01
CA GLN A 53 23.09 18.05 18.23
C GLN A 53 23.80 19.32 17.71
N PHE A 54 23.47 19.79 16.52
CA PHE A 54 23.97 21.06 15.98
C PHE A 54 23.62 22.26 16.87
N MET A 55 22.37 22.36 17.33
CA MET A 55 21.93 23.40 18.27
C MET A 55 22.68 23.34 19.61
N SER A 56 23.00 22.13 20.08
CA SER A 56 23.79 21.95 21.30
C SER A 56 25.25 22.35 21.08
N MET A 57 25.82 22.04 19.91
CA MET A 57 27.17 22.40 19.52
C MET A 57 27.37 23.93 19.54
N LYS A 58 26.37 24.69 19.08
CA LYS A 58 26.37 26.17 19.15
C LYS A 58 26.49 26.72 20.58
N LYS A 59 25.98 25.99 21.58
CA LYS A 59 25.97 26.42 22.98
C LYS A 59 27.18 25.92 23.77
N GLN A 60 27.94 24.98 23.22
CA GLN A 60 29.10 24.39 23.90
C GLN A 60 30.26 25.38 23.93
N SER A 61 30.89 25.49 25.09
CA SER A 61 32.02 26.40 25.32
C SER A 61 33.37 25.67 25.35
N SER A 62 33.37 24.34 25.26
CA SER A 62 34.56 23.50 25.39
C SER A 62 34.80 22.72 24.11
N GLY A 63 36.03 22.77 23.60
CA GLY A 63 36.43 22.06 22.38
C GLY A 63 36.16 20.55 22.44
N ASP A 64 36.44 19.92 23.59
CA ASP A 64 36.16 18.48 23.79
C ASP A 64 34.68 18.12 23.61
N GLN A 65 33.77 18.99 24.08
CA GLN A 65 32.33 18.77 23.93
C GLN A 65 31.91 18.85 22.47
N VAL A 66 32.56 19.72 21.71
CA VAL A 66 32.27 19.92 20.29
C VAL A 66 32.79 18.77 19.47
N LEU A 67 34.00 18.30 19.72
CA LEU A 67 34.54 17.11 19.08
C LEU A 67 33.66 15.89 19.36
N LYS A 68 33.16 15.76 20.59
CA LYS A 68 32.20 14.72 20.94
C LYS A 68 30.89 14.85 20.15
N THR A 69 30.31 16.05 20.07
CA THR A 69 29.05 16.26 19.35
C THR A 69 29.24 16.10 17.84
N LYS A 70 30.39 16.51 17.29
CA LYS A 70 30.80 16.24 15.90
C LYS A 70 30.78 14.75 15.60
N ALA A 71 31.45 13.93 16.43
CA ALA A 71 31.47 12.48 16.28
C ALA A 71 30.06 11.85 16.37
N GLN A 72 29.19 12.40 17.23
CA GLN A 72 27.79 11.95 17.34
C GLN A 72 26.97 12.26 16.09
N ILE A 73 27.12 13.46 15.51
CA ILE A 73 26.46 13.83 14.25
C ILE A 73 26.95 12.93 13.11
N GLU A 74 28.26 12.70 13.03
CA GLU A 74 28.84 11.82 12.02
C GLU A 74 28.30 10.38 12.11
N SER A 75 28.23 9.82 13.32
CA SER A 75 27.64 8.51 13.57
C SER A 75 26.16 8.43 13.16
N THR A 76 25.38 9.48 13.47
CA THR A 76 23.96 9.56 13.12
C THR A 76 23.76 9.69 11.60
N LEU A 77 24.58 10.51 10.93
CA LEU A 77 24.60 10.65 9.47
C LEU A 77 24.99 9.35 8.77
N ASN A 78 26.00 8.64 9.27
CA ASN A 78 26.41 7.35 8.73
C ASN A 78 25.27 6.32 8.87
N THR A 79 24.58 6.29 10.00
CA THR A 79 23.40 5.43 10.21
C THR A 79 22.27 5.76 9.23
N LEU A 80 21.99 7.05 9.02
CA LEU A 80 21.00 7.51 8.03
C LEU A 80 21.34 7.03 6.62
N ARG A 81 22.58 7.26 6.18
CA ARG A 81 23.04 7.00 4.82
C ARG A 81 23.23 5.52 4.51
N GLN A 82 23.83 4.77 5.43
CA GLN A 82 24.24 3.39 5.21
C GLN A 82 23.20 2.36 5.65
N THR A 83 22.23 2.76 6.49
CA THR A 83 21.24 1.82 7.05
C THR A 83 19.81 2.27 6.78
N GLN A 84 19.39 3.42 7.29
CA GLN A 84 17.97 3.80 7.29
C GLN A 84 17.44 4.10 5.88
N LEU A 85 18.17 4.87 5.06
CA LEU A 85 17.79 5.13 3.66
C LEU A 85 17.76 3.86 2.82
N PRO A 86 18.82 3.02 2.78
CA PRO A 86 18.78 1.75 2.07
C PRO A 86 17.64 0.83 2.51
N GLN A 87 17.37 0.75 3.81
CA GLN A 87 16.27 -0.05 4.36
C GLN A 87 14.91 0.44 3.86
N ALA A 88 14.66 1.76 3.87
CA ALA A 88 13.43 2.33 3.35
C ALA A 88 13.26 2.02 1.85
N ASN A 89 14.33 2.17 1.06
CA ASN A 89 14.31 1.84 -0.37
C ASN A 89 14.00 0.35 -0.61
N GLN A 90 14.63 -0.55 0.15
CA GLN A 90 14.37 -1.98 0.07
C GLN A 90 12.91 -2.31 0.36
N GLN A 91 12.30 -1.69 1.37
CA GLN A 91 10.90 -1.90 1.71
C GLN A 91 9.96 -1.37 0.62
N ILE A 92 10.27 -0.22 0.00
CA ILE A 92 9.52 0.31 -1.15
C ILE A 92 9.57 -0.66 -2.34
N GLN A 93 10.75 -1.24 -2.62
CA GLN A 93 10.89 -2.25 -3.67
C GLN A 93 10.15 -3.54 -3.35
N GLN A 94 10.11 -3.96 -2.08
CA GLN A 94 9.32 -5.11 -1.65
C GLN A 94 7.81 -4.85 -1.83
N LEU A 95 7.34 -3.64 -1.50
CA LEU A 95 5.96 -3.22 -1.75
C LEU A 95 5.64 -3.29 -3.26
N GLN A 96 6.53 -2.80 -4.12
CA GLN A 96 6.36 -2.91 -5.57
C GLN A 96 6.21 -4.36 -6.04
N LYS A 97 7.06 -5.28 -5.54
CA LYS A 97 6.97 -6.71 -5.86
C LYS A 97 5.64 -7.30 -5.40
N LYS A 98 5.20 -6.97 -4.17
CA LYS A 98 3.92 -7.41 -3.62
C LYS A 98 2.73 -6.92 -4.46
N ILE A 99 2.70 -5.64 -4.82
CA ILE A 99 1.66 -5.06 -5.70
C ILE A 99 1.68 -5.71 -7.10
N SER A 100 2.87 -6.03 -7.62
CA SER A 100 2.99 -6.64 -8.96
C SER A 100 2.44 -8.06 -8.99
N ALA A 101 2.68 -8.84 -7.93
CA ALA A 101 2.19 -10.21 -7.75
C ALA A 101 0.71 -10.29 -7.33
N LEU A 102 0.13 -9.16 -6.90
CA LEU A 102 -1.26 -9.07 -6.46
C LEU A 102 -2.23 -9.34 -7.62
N GLN A 103 -3.11 -10.32 -7.43
CA GLN A 103 -4.27 -10.55 -8.30
C GLN A 103 -5.41 -9.62 -7.86
N ALA A 104 -5.39 -8.38 -8.35
CA ALA A 104 -6.41 -7.39 -8.06
C ALA A 104 -6.96 -6.77 -9.36
N PRO A 105 -8.18 -6.18 -9.32
CA PRO A 105 -8.74 -5.44 -10.44
C PRO A 105 -7.78 -4.35 -10.94
N PRO A 106 -7.79 -4.02 -12.25
CA PRO A 106 -6.88 -3.03 -12.83
C PRO A 106 -6.89 -1.68 -12.11
N LYS A 107 -8.07 -1.20 -11.68
CA LYS A 107 -8.22 0.07 -10.96
C LYS A 107 -7.50 0.05 -9.61
N THR A 108 -7.67 -1.01 -8.82
CA THR A 108 -7.00 -1.17 -7.53
C THR A 108 -5.49 -1.30 -7.68
N LYS A 109 -5.03 -2.06 -8.67
CA LYS A 109 -3.59 -2.17 -8.96
C LYS A 109 -3.01 -0.80 -9.35
N GLN A 110 -3.73 -0.02 -10.14
CA GLN A 110 -3.33 1.33 -10.52
C GLN A 110 -3.23 2.27 -9.31
N GLU A 111 -4.22 2.28 -8.41
CA GLU A 111 -4.20 3.09 -7.18
C GLU A 111 -3.04 2.70 -6.25
N LEU A 112 -2.81 1.40 -6.05
CA LEU A 112 -1.68 0.91 -5.26
C LEU A 112 -0.33 1.28 -5.88
N THR A 113 -0.21 1.19 -7.21
CA THR A 113 1.00 1.64 -7.93
C THR A 113 1.21 3.15 -7.81
N GLN A 114 0.14 3.96 -7.86
CA GLN A 114 0.25 5.41 -7.62
C GLN A 114 0.73 5.71 -6.19
N ASN A 115 0.19 5.02 -5.19
CA ASN A 115 0.64 5.17 -3.80
C ASN A 115 2.09 4.73 -3.61
N GLN A 116 2.52 3.66 -4.28
CA GLN A 116 3.91 3.23 -4.31
C GLN A 116 4.83 4.27 -4.97
N GLN A 117 4.39 4.94 -6.05
CA GLN A 117 5.15 6.03 -6.68
C GLN A 117 5.32 7.22 -5.73
N LYS A 118 4.29 7.58 -4.95
CA LYS A 118 4.40 8.61 -3.91
C LYS A 118 5.44 8.24 -2.84
N PHE A 119 5.52 6.97 -2.42
CA PHE A 119 6.60 6.53 -1.51
C PHE A 119 8.00 6.70 -2.13
N MET A 120 8.13 6.44 -3.43
CA MET A 120 9.40 6.63 -4.13
C MET A 120 9.80 8.11 -4.22
N SER A 121 8.86 9.02 -4.51
CA SER A 121 9.16 10.45 -4.57
C SER A 121 9.56 11.01 -3.21
N MET A 122 8.89 10.59 -2.13
CA MET A 122 9.31 10.93 -0.76
C MET A 122 10.70 10.40 -0.44
N TYR A 123 10.99 9.15 -0.81
CA TYR A 123 12.32 8.57 -0.63
C TYR A 123 13.40 9.41 -1.33
N GLN A 124 13.16 9.82 -2.57
CA GLN A 124 14.08 10.69 -3.32
C GLN A 124 14.28 12.03 -2.63
N GLN A 125 13.19 12.67 -2.15
CA GLN A 125 13.28 13.92 -1.42
C GLN A 125 14.07 13.75 -0.11
N LYS A 126 13.85 12.67 0.64
CA LYS A 126 14.62 12.36 1.85
C LYS A 126 16.08 12.09 1.56
N GLN A 127 16.37 11.38 0.48
CA GLN A 127 17.74 11.13 0.04
C GLN A 127 18.45 12.45 -0.27
N GLN A 128 17.79 13.39 -0.97
CA GLN A 128 18.34 14.71 -1.25
C GLN A 128 18.56 15.52 0.04
N GLN A 129 17.60 15.53 0.96
CA GLN A 129 17.73 16.19 2.25
C GLN A 129 18.93 15.66 3.06
N VAL A 130 19.11 14.34 3.11
CA VAL A 130 20.26 13.72 3.79
C VAL A 130 21.58 14.03 3.08
N THR A 131 21.61 14.06 1.75
CA THR A 131 22.80 14.48 0.99
C THR A 131 23.17 15.93 1.29
N ASN A 132 22.19 16.83 1.28
CA ASN A 132 22.42 18.24 1.61
C ASN A 132 22.93 18.38 3.05
N LEU A 133 22.27 17.72 4.00
CA LEU A 133 22.70 17.70 5.40
C LEU A 133 24.14 17.18 5.57
N ASN A 134 24.50 16.12 4.85
CA ASN A 134 25.86 15.58 4.86
C ASN A 134 26.87 16.61 4.32
N ASN A 135 26.55 17.30 3.23
CA ASN A 135 27.42 18.31 2.65
C ASN A 135 27.63 19.48 3.62
N GLN A 136 26.56 19.96 4.28
CA GLN A 136 26.67 21.01 5.29
C GLN A 136 27.48 20.57 6.50
N PHE A 137 27.25 19.35 6.99
CA PHE A 137 28.05 18.80 8.08
C PHE A 137 29.52 18.68 7.70
N GLN A 138 29.86 18.26 6.47
CA GLN A 138 31.25 18.15 6.03
C GLN A 138 31.97 19.51 6.04
N LYS A 139 31.31 20.59 5.58
CA LYS A 139 31.89 21.94 5.65
C LYS A 139 32.17 22.36 7.10
N ILE A 140 31.20 22.15 8.00
CA ILE A 140 31.35 22.48 9.43
C ILE A 140 32.44 21.62 10.06
N SER A 141 32.46 20.32 9.76
CA SER A 141 33.45 19.36 10.23
C SER A 141 34.86 19.76 9.85
N GLN A 142 35.08 20.15 8.60
CA GLN A 142 36.39 20.59 8.11
C GLN A 142 36.86 21.86 8.83
N LYS A 143 35.98 22.85 8.98
CA LYS A 143 36.31 24.09 9.73
C LYS A 143 36.67 23.80 11.19
N ILE A 144 35.96 22.87 11.84
CA ILE A 144 36.29 22.43 13.20
C ILE A 144 37.69 21.80 13.25
N ASP A 145 38.02 20.93 12.30
CA ASP A 145 39.33 20.28 12.24
C ASP A 145 40.47 21.28 12.02
N ASP A 146 40.30 22.24 11.11
CA ASP A 146 41.30 23.27 10.81
C ASP A 146 41.59 24.17 12.04
N GLN A 147 40.55 24.51 12.82
CA GLN A 147 40.69 25.32 14.04
C GLN A 147 41.30 24.55 15.22
N MET A 148 41.03 23.25 15.33
CA MET A 148 41.55 22.42 16.43
C MET A 148 43.03 22.05 16.25
N THR A 149 43.54 22.08 15.02
CA THR A 149 44.93 21.69 14.72
C THR A 149 45.93 22.84 14.96
N SER A 150 45.47 24.08 15.14
CA SER A 150 46.33 25.28 15.16
C SER A 150 46.80 25.77 16.54
N ASN A 151 46.07 25.55 17.66
CA ASN A 151 46.61 25.75 19.03
C ASN A 151 45.68 25.18 20.14
N PRO A 152 45.99 24.07 20.84
CA PRO A 152 45.05 23.37 21.75
C PRO A 152 44.56 24.16 22.97
N GLU A 153 45.38 25.07 23.53
CA GLU A 153 45.06 25.84 24.75
C GLU A 153 44.24 27.12 24.47
N ASP A 154 44.49 27.76 23.32
CA ASP A 154 43.66 28.87 22.82
C ASP A 154 42.40 28.38 22.08
N ALA A 155 42.35 27.11 21.66
CA ALA A 155 41.22 26.52 20.94
C ALA A 155 39.91 26.59 21.71
N ALA A 156 39.88 26.39 23.04
CA ALA A 156 38.64 26.50 23.82
C ALA A 156 38.11 27.95 23.89
N LYS A 157 39.02 28.94 23.86
CA LYS A 157 38.71 30.37 23.93
C LYS A 157 38.36 30.95 22.55
N ASN A 158 39.05 30.49 21.50
CA ASN A 158 38.79 30.82 20.10
C ASN A 158 37.59 30.06 19.51
N PHE A 159 37.25 28.87 20.01
CA PHE A 159 36.02 28.18 19.66
C PHE A 159 34.79 29.05 19.99
N LYS A 160 34.76 29.67 21.18
CA LYS A 160 33.72 30.66 21.51
C LYS A 160 33.76 31.93 20.63
N MET A 161 34.94 32.30 20.13
CA MET A 161 35.15 33.51 19.31
C MET A 161 34.85 33.30 17.82
N GLN A 162 34.97 32.07 17.30
CA GLN A 162 34.86 31.76 15.87
C GLN A 162 33.76 30.74 15.50
N CYS A 163 33.13 30.04 16.46
CA CYS A 163 31.99 29.17 16.15
C CYS A 163 30.72 29.89 15.73
N ILE A 164 30.77 31.22 15.71
CA ILE A 164 29.64 32.12 15.52
C ILE A 164 30.07 33.24 14.56
N GLU A 165 30.99 32.98 13.61
CA GLU A 165 31.04 33.81 12.41
C GLU A 165 29.87 33.39 11.50
N GLU A 166 29.22 34.39 10.88
CA GLU A 166 27.93 34.35 10.15
C GLU A 166 27.72 33.11 9.24
N GLU A 167 28.79 32.52 8.74
CA GLU A 167 28.76 31.41 7.80
C GLU A 167 28.34 30.08 8.44
N ILE A 168 28.75 29.79 9.69
CA ILE A 168 28.25 28.58 10.39
C ILE A 168 26.77 28.73 10.73
N ASP A 169 26.33 29.94 11.11
CA ASP A 169 24.93 30.25 11.37
C ASP A 169 24.08 30.12 10.09
N ALA A 170 24.59 30.53 8.93
CA ALA A 170 23.90 30.34 7.65
C ALA A 170 23.72 28.85 7.29
N GLU A 171 24.76 28.03 7.46
CA GLU A 171 24.68 26.59 7.16
C GLU A 171 23.79 25.85 8.17
N LEU A 172 23.75 26.29 9.43
CA LEU A 172 22.85 25.80 10.48
C LEU A 172 21.38 26.15 10.19
N ASP A 173 21.11 27.39 9.77
CA ASP A 173 19.77 27.82 9.38
C ASP A 173 19.26 27.01 8.19
N ASP A 174 20.14 26.64 7.26
CA ASP A 174 19.78 25.75 6.16
C ASP A 174 19.49 24.32 6.64
N ILE A 175 20.22 23.80 7.63
CA ILE A 175 19.90 22.51 8.29
C ILE A 175 18.54 22.56 8.99
N ILE A 176 18.22 23.69 9.64
CA ILE A 176 16.91 23.90 10.30
C ILE A 176 15.79 23.98 9.25
N LYS A 177 16.01 24.68 8.14
CA LYS A 177 15.05 24.73 7.02
C LYS A 177 14.81 23.34 6.43
N ILE A 178 15.87 22.57 6.17
CA ILE A 178 15.78 21.18 5.70
C ILE A 178 14.90 20.33 6.64
N ASN A 179 14.98 20.56 7.96
CA ASN A 179 14.15 19.86 8.95
C ASN A 179 12.71 20.37 9.07
N ARG A 180 12.42 21.65 8.75
CA ARG A 180 11.05 22.18 8.78
C ARG A 180 10.19 21.63 7.64
N ASP A 181 10.75 21.45 6.46
CA ASP A 181 10.06 20.84 5.29
C ASP A 181 9.66 19.37 5.53
N VAL A 182 10.16 18.74 6.61
CA VAL A 182 9.85 17.35 6.97
C VAL A 182 8.45 17.17 7.55
N ASN A 183 7.82 18.21 8.10
CA ASN A 183 6.53 18.07 8.79
C ASN A 183 5.37 17.79 7.84
N ASP A 184 5.38 18.37 6.64
CA ASP A 184 4.35 18.18 5.62
C ASP A 184 4.39 16.75 5.04
N MET A 185 5.59 16.19 4.94
CA MET A 185 5.79 14.82 4.47
C MET A 185 5.20 13.79 5.45
N ASN A 186 5.24 14.07 6.76
CA ASN A 186 4.60 13.24 7.78
C ASN A 186 3.07 13.16 7.62
N GLN A 187 2.43 14.24 7.20
CA GLN A 187 0.99 14.24 6.94
C GLN A 187 0.66 13.42 5.69
N MET A 188 1.47 13.54 4.65
CA MET A 188 1.30 12.74 3.43
C MET A 188 1.42 11.24 3.72
N MET A 189 2.40 10.82 4.54
CA MET A 189 2.57 9.42 4.96
C MET A 189 1.34 8.85 5.66
N LYS A 190 0.71 9.64 6.55
CA LYS A 190 -0.52 9.23 7.25
C LYS A 190 -1.70 9.08 6.30
N ILE A 191 -1.83 10.00 5.34
CA ILE A 191 -2.85 9.92 4.31
C ILE A 191 -2.64 8.66 3.47
N MET A 192 -1.40 8.32 3.09
CA MET A 192 -1.11 7.12 2.31
C MET A 192 -1.36 5.82 3.07
N ALA A 193 -1.01 5.76 4.36
CA ALA A 193 -1.37 4.62 5.20
C ALA A 193 -2.90 4.40 5.21
N THR A 194 -3.66 5.49 5.25
CA THR A 194 -5.13 5.46 5.23
C THR A 194 -5.69 5.11 3.84
N GLU A 195 -5.12 5.63 2.75
CA GLU A 195 -5.54 5.34 1.37
C GLU A 195 -5.33 3.87 1.01
N VAL A 196 -4.21 3.29 1.42
CA VAL A 196 -3.93 1.86 1.18
C VAL A 196 -4.86 0.96 2.01
N GLN A 197 -5.21 1.36 3.24
CA GLN A 197 -6.20 0.65 4.05
C GLN A 197 -7.58 0.61 3.36
N LYS A 198 -8.02 1.71 2.73
CA LYS A 198 -9.29 1.76 1.98
C LYS A 198 -9.28 0.89 0.72
N CYS A 199 -8.14 0.79 0.04
CA CYS A 199 -7.98 -0.12 -1.10
C CYS A 199 -8.17 -1.59 -0.69
N GLY A 200 -7.81 -1.93 0.54
CA GLY A 200 -8.02 -3.25 1.14
C GLY A 200 -9.48 -3.67 1.27
N GLU A 201 -10.32 -2.79 1.81
CA GLU A 201 -11.76 -3.03 1.96
C GLU A 201 -12.47 -3.24 0.60
N THR A 202 -11.99 -2.56 -0.44
CA THR A 202 -12.58 -2.65 -1.80
C THR A 202 -12.23 -3.97 -2.49
N ILE A 203 -11.06 -4.56 -2.23
CA ILE A 203 -10.67 -5.87 -2.78
C ILE A 203 -11.61 -6.97 -2.26
N ASN A 204 -11.93 -6.96 -0.96
CA ASN A 204 -12.84 -7.95 -0.36
C ASN A 204 -14.23 -7.98 -1.01
N ILE A 205 -14.78 -6.81 -1.35
CA ILE A 205 -16.11 -6.71 -1.99
C ILE A 205 -16.06 -7.26 -3.42
N ILE A 206 -14.95 -7.08 -4.14
CA ILE A 206 -14.83 -7.55 -5.52
C ILE A 206 -14.60 -9.06 -5.55
N GLU A 207 -13.82 -9.62 -4.61
CA GLU A 207 -13.71 -11.09 -4.47
C GLU A 207 -15.08 -11.73 -4.19
N GLU A 208 -15.88 -11.14 -3.30
CA GLU A 208 -17.24 -11.61 -3.03
C GLU A 208 -18.11 -11.56 -4.29
N LYS A 209 -18.02 -10.48 -5.08
CA LYS A 209 -18.79 -10.32 -6.32
C LYS A 209 -18.33 -11.24 -7.46
N VAL A 210 -17.04 -11.57 -7.52
CA VAL A 210 -16.49 -12.51 -8.51
C VAL A 210 -16.82 -13.96 -8.15
N ASP A 211 -16.72 -14.34 -6.86
CA ASP A 211 -17.15 -15.67 -6.39
C ASP A 211 -18.66 -15.87 -6.58
N GLU A 212 -19.46 -14.83 -6.34
CA GLU A 212 -20.90 -14.83 -6.65
C GLU A 212 -21.16 -14.99 -8.15
N ALA A 213 -20.42 -14.26 -9.00
CA ALA A 213 -20.53 -14.38 -10.46
C ALA A 213 -20.14 -15.78 -10.98
N ASP A 214 -19.06 -16.38 -10.46
CA ASP A 214 -18.64 -17.74 -10.84
C ASP A 214 -19.70 -18.79 -10.48
N LYS A 215 -20.32 -18.66 -9.30
CA LYS A 215 -21.46 -19.49 -8.88
C LYS A 215 -22.66 -19.30 -9.81
N HIS A 216 -22.98 -18.06 -10.20
CA HIS A 216 -24.07 -17.78 -11.13
C HIS A 216 -23.81 -18.34 -12.54
N VAL A 217 -22.59 -18.22 -13.05
CA VAL A 217 -22.20 -18.79 -14.35
C VAL A 217 -22.28 -20.31 -14.31
N THR A 218 -21.72 -20.95 -13.28
CA THR A 218 -21.74 -22.41 -13.11
C THR A 218 -23.15 -22.97 -12.95
N LYS A 219 -24.01 -22.28 -12.18
CA LYS A 219 -25.43 -22.65 -12.04
C LYS A 219 -26.18 -22.42 -13.37
N GLY A 220 -25.87 -21.33 -14.07
CA GLY A 220 -26.40 -21.03 -15.40
C GLY A 220 -26.06 -22.10 -16.44
N THR A 221 -24.82 -22.58 -16.48
CA THR A 221 -24.42 -23.67 -17.38
C THR A 221 -25.12 -24.99 -17.04
N LYS A 222 -25.26 -25.33 -15.75
CA LYS A 222 -26.04 -26.52 -15.35
C LYS A 222 -27.50 -26.42 -15.79
N ASN A 223 -28.14 -25.27 -15.55
CA ASN A 223 -29.51 -25.02 -15.98
C ASN A 223 -29.67 -25.08 -17.50
N LEU A 224 -28.69 -24.58 -18.28
CA LEU A 224 -28.71 -24.68 -19.74
C LEU A 224 -28.58 -26.13 -20.22
N VAL A 225 -27.75 -26.94 -19.57
CA VAL A 225 -27.60 -28.37 -19.89
C VAL A 225 -28.89 -29.15 -19.56
N GLU A 226 -29.51 -28.88 -18.42
CA GLU A 226 -30.79 -29.48 -18.03
C GLU A 226 -31.93 -29.03 -18.93
N THR A 227 -32.01 -27.74 -19.25
CA THR A 227 -33.02 -27.18 -20.17
C THR A 227 -32.88 -27.81 -21.57
N ARG A 228 -31.65 -28.06 -22.04
CA ARG A 228 -31.41 -28.75 -23.32
C ARG A 228 -31.88 -30.21 -23.29
N LYS A 229 -31.76 -30.89 -22.14
CA LYS A 229 -32.33 -32.25 -21.97
C LYS A 229 -33.86 -32.22 -21.97
N ILE A 230 -34.48 -31.26 -21.28
CA ILE A 230 -35.94 -31.10 -21.22
C ILE A 230 -36.51 -30.68 -22.60
N GLN A 231 -35.87 -29.79 -23.34
CA GLN A 231 -36.32 -29.41 -24.69
C GLN A 231 -36.32 -30.60 -25.66
N LYS A 232 -35.30 -31.47 -25.61
CA LYS A 232 -35.26 -32.68 -26.45
C LYS A 232 -36.39 -33.67 -26.14
N SER A 233 -36.85 -33.76 -24.90
CA SER A 233 -37.96 -34.65 -24.53
C SER A 233 -39.34 -34.04 -24.88
N LYS A 234 -39.50 -32.71 -24.75
CA LYS A 234 -40.74 -32.01 -25.13
C LYS A 234 -41.09 -32.16 -26.61
N ASN A 235 -40.10 -32.18 -27.50
CA ASN A 235 -40.35 -32.38 -28.94
C ASN A 235 -41.04 -33.72 -29.21
N LYS A 236 -40.72 -34.79 -28.47
CA LYS A 236 -41.38 -36.10 -28.62
C LYS A 236 -42.85 -36.06 -28.18
N TRP A 237 -43.12 -35.38 -27.07
CA TRP A 237 -44.48 -35.20 -26.55
C TRP A 237 -45.35 -34.31 -27.44
N LEU A 238 -44.77 -33.29 -28.08
CA LEU A 238 -45.49 -32.46 -29.06
C LEU A 238 -45.96 -33.28 -30.27
N TRP A 239 -45.11 -34.16 -30.82
CA TRP A 239 -45.49 -35.04 -31.94
C TRP A 239 -46.61 -36.02 -31.55
N ILE A 240 -46.58 -36.55 -30.33
CA ILE A 240 -47.63 -37.43 -29.82
C ILE A 240 -48.95 -36.67 -29.64
N GLY A 241 -48.91 -35.45 -29.10
CA GLY A 241 -50.10 -34.59 -28.98
C GLY A 241 -50.70 -34.21 -30.33
N LEU A 242 -49.85 -33.89 -31.31
CA LEU A 242 -50.28 -33.57 -32.68
C LEU A 242 -50.96 -34.78 -33.35
N ALA A 243 -50.36 -35.97 -33.23
CA ALA A 243 -50.92 -37.20 -33.78
C ALA A 243 -52.30 -37.53 -33.18
N LEU A 244 -52.44 -37.41 -31.85
CA LEU A 244 -53.71 -37.64 -31.18
C LEU A 244 -54.79 -36.66 -31.65
N THR A 245 -54.42 -35.39 -31.80
CA THR A 245 -55.33 -34.33 -32.26
C THR A 245 -55.79 -34.57 -33.69
N ALA A 246 -54.88 -35.02 -34.57
CA ALA A 246 -55.21 -35.37 -35.95
C ALA A 246 -56.19 -36.55 -36.04
N VAL A 247 -56.01 -37.59 -35.21
CA VAL A 247 -56.93 -38.74 -35.15
C VAL A 247 -58.34 -38.30 -34.74
N VAL A 248 -58.45 -37.46 -33.70
CA VAL A 248 -59.74 -36.93 -33.26
C VAL A 248 -60.41 -36.09 -34.35
N ALA A 249 -59.66 -35.27 -35.09
CA ALA A 249 -60.18 -34.47 -36.19
C ALA A 249 -60.75 -35.35 -37.32
N VAL A 250 -60.07 -36.45 -37.69
CA VAL A 250 -60.55 -37.40 -38.70
C VAL A 250 -61.84 -38.09 -38.25
N ILE A 251 -61.92 -38.51 -36.99
CA ILE A 251 -63.14 -39.12 -36.43
C ILE A 251 -64.32 -38.14 -36.49
N LEU A 252 -64.10 -36.88 -36.11
CA LEU A 252 -65.14 -35.85 -36.15
C LEU A 252 -65.62 -35.59 -37.59
N ILE A 253 -64.72 -35.55 -38.57
CA ILE A 253 -65.10 -35.38 -39.98
C ILE A 253 -65.97 -36.55 -40.43
N LEU A 254 -65.55 -37.80 -40.17
CA LEU A 254 -66.29 -39.00 -40.58
C LEU A 254 -67.68 -39.07 -39.95
N VAL A 255 -67.81 -38.74 -38.65
CA VAL A 255 -69.11 -38.73 -37.96
C VAL A 255 -70.03 -37.62 -38.46
N PHE A 256 -69.49 -36.51 -38.95
CA PHE A 256 -70.29 -35.38 -39.42
C PHE A 256 -70.62 -35.42 -40.93
N THR A 257 -69.85 -36.20 -41.71
CA THR A 257 -70.10 -36.39 -43.15
C THR A 257 -70.89 -37.64 -43.50
N VAL A 258 -70.95 -38.63 -42.60
CA VAL A 258 -71.86 -39.78 -42.67
C VAL A 258 -73.18 -39.43 -42.01
#